data_AF-A0A2D4K8C2-F1
#
_entry.id   AF-A0A2D4K8C2-F1
#
_cell.length_a   1.000
_cell.length_b   1.000
_cell.length_c   1.000
_cell.angle_alpha   90.00
_cell.angle_beta   90.00
_cell.angle_gamma   90.00
#
_symmetry.space_group_name_H-M   'P 1'
#
loop_
_entity.id
_entity.type
_entity.pdbx_description
1 polymer ?
#
loop_
_entity_poly.entity_id
_entity_poly.type
_entity_poly.pdbx_seq_one_letter_code
_entity_poly.pdbx_strand_id
1 'polypeptide(L)'
;EVENDTRDLQESIARIQRTIELMYSDKSMLQVPYRLHAVLVHEGQANAGHYWAYIFDSYQQRWMKYNDISVTKSTWEELERDSFGGYRNASAYCLMYINDKE
;
A
#
# COMPACT_ATOMS: atom_id res chain seq x y z
N GLU A 1 -33.10 25.05 -9.71
CA GLU A 1 -32.95 25.14 -8.24
C GLU A 1 -32.30 23.87 -7.71
N VAL A 2 -33.00 22.73 -7.74
CA VAL A 2 -32.47 21.41 -7.31
C VAL A 2 -31.12 21.02 -7.93
N GLU A 3 -30.90 21.27 -9.22
CA GLU A 3 -29.60 20.98 -9.87
C GLU A 3 -28.47 21.85 -9.35
N ASN A 4 -28.75 23.13 -9.05
CA ASN A 4 -27.76 24.03 -8.46
C ASN A 4 -27.46 23.59 -7.01
N ASP A 5 -28.50 23.28 -6.23
CA ASP A 5 -28.32 22.80 -4.85
C ASP A 5 -27.51 21.51 -4.80
N THR A 6 -27.75 20.59 -5.74
CA THR A 6 -27.00 19.32 -5.85
C THR A 6 -25.54 19.56 -6.22
N ARG A 7 -25.27 20.50 -7.14
CA ARG A 7 -23.89 20.89 -7.49
C ARG A 7 -23.17 21.50 -6.29
N ASP A 8 -23.82 22.43 -5.59
CA ASP A 8 -23.21 23.12 -4.45
C ASP A 8 -22.91 22.14 -3.30
N LEU A 9 -23.77 21.14 -3.09
CA LEU A 9 -23.51 20.03 -2.17
C LEU A 9 -22.33 19.17 -2.61
N GLN A 10 -22.21 18.83 -3.90
CA GLN A 10 -21.08 18.07 -4.43
C GLN A 10 -19.75 18.82 -4.26
N GLU A 11 -19.74 20.13 -4.52
CA GLU A 11 -18.55 20.98 -4.30
C GLU A 11 -18.18 21.04 -2.82
N SER A 12 -19.16 21.15 -1.93
CA SER A 12 -18.92 21.14 -0.49
C SER A 12 -18.34 19.80 -0.02
N ILE A 13 -18.88 18.67 -0.52
CA ILE A 13 -18.34 17.32 -0.26
C ILE A 13 -16.89 17.22 -0.72
N ALA A 14 -16.60 17.62 -1.96
CA ALA A 14 -15.24 17.57 -2.52
C ALA A 14 -14.26 18.44 -1.71
N ARG A 15 -14.69 19.63 -1.27
CA ARG A 15 -13.87 20.52 -0.43
C ARG A 15 -13.57 19.89 0.93
N ILE A 16 -14.55 19.28 1.56
CA ILE A 16 -14.38 18.62 2.87
C ILE A 16 -13.45 17.40 2.72
N GLN A 17 -13.66 16.56 1.71
CA GLN A 17 -12.80 15.41 1.42
C GLN A 17 -11.34 15.85 1.23
N ARG A 18 -11.11 16.89 0.42
CA ARG A 18 -9.77 17.45 0.21
C ARG A 18 -9.13 17.98 1.49
N THR A 19 -9.92 18.60 2.36
CA THR A 19 -9.42 19.13 3.64
C THR A 19 -8.99 17.99 4.56
N ILE A 20 -9.75 16.89 4.59
CA ILE A 20 -9.42 15.69 5.36
C ILE A 20 -8.14 15.02 4.82
N GLU A 21 -8.04 14.85 3.50
CA GLU A 21 -6.87 14.25 2.84
C GLU A 21 -5.56 15.03 3.15
N LEU A 22 -5.65 16.36 3.18
CA LEU A 22 -4.48 17.23 3.38
C LEU A 22 -4.21 17.56 4.86
N MET A 23 -5.02 17.07 5.80
CA MET A 23 -4.95 17.43 7.22
C MET A 23 -3.57 17.15 7.85
N TYR A 24 -2.88 16.12 7.38
CA TYR A 24 -1.54 15.74 7.87
C TYR A 24 -0.40 16.10 6.90
N SER A 25 -0.67 16.90 5.86
CA SER A 25 0.35 17.30 4.87
C SER A 25 1.26 18.46 5.32
N ASP A 26 1.07 18.97 6.53
CA ASP A 26 1.95 19.99 7.09
C ASP A 26 3.38 19.46 7.26
N LYS A 27 4.39 20.27 6.90
CA LYS A 27 5.80 19.86 6.96
C LYS A 27 6.24 19.45 8.37
N SER A 28 5.63 20.01 9.42
CA SER A 28 5.90 19.62 10.81
C SER A 28 5.49 18.18 11.12
N MET A 29 4.53 17.61 10.37
CA MET A 29 4.06 16.22 10.54
C MET A 29 4.86 15.21 9.70
N LEU A 30 5.72 15.68 8.78
CA LEU A 30 6.49 14.84 7.85
C LEU A 30 7.93 14.56 8.33
N GLN A 31 8.20 14.75 9.61
CA GLN A 31 9.57 14.73 10.14
C GLN A 31 10.14 13.32 10.34
N VAL A 32 9.33 12.26 10.34
CA VAL A 32 9.79 10.89 10.68
C VAL A 32 9.33 9.90 9.61
N PRO A 33 9.97 9.90 8.42
CA PRO A 33 9.60 9.00 7.32
C PRO A 33 10.02 7.56 7.61
N TYR A 34 9.18 6.63 7.17
CA TYR A 34 9.45 5.20 7.16
C TYR A 34 9.22 4.68 5.74
N ARG A 35 10.18 3.94 5.21
CA ARG A 35 10.04 3.28 3.91
C ARG A 35 9.60 1.84 4.09
N LEU A 36 8.73 1.38 3.20
CA LEU A 36 8.30 -0.01 3.17
C LEU A 36 9.46 -0.89 2.71
N HIS A 37 9.86 -1.85 3.54
CA HIS A 37 10.97 -2.75 3.24
C HIS A 37 10.50 -4.11 2.75
N ALA A 38 9.49 -4.67 3.40
CA ALA A 38 8.99 -5.99 3.05
C ALA A 38 7.48 -6.13 3.31
N VAL A 39 6.84 -6.96 2.49
CA VAL A 39 5.43 -7.33 2.58
C VAL A 39 5.32 -8.83 2.52
N LEU A 40 4.70 -9.44 3.53
CA LEU A 40 4.46 -10.88 3.53
C LEU A 40 3.01 -11.12 3.14
N VAL A 41 2.83 -11.98 2.14
CA VAL A 41 1.56 -12.29 1.52
C VAL A 41 1.21 -13.73 1.81
N HIS A 42 -0.07 -13.95 2.10
CA HIS A 42 -0.64 -15.27 2.29
C HIS A 42 -1.73 -15.48 1.25
N GLU A 43 -1.70 -16.64 0.57
CA GLU A 43 -2.77 -17.10 -0.30
C GLU A 43 -3.38 -18.38 0.23
N GLY A 44 -4.67 -18.34 0.59
CA GLY A 44 -5.37 -19.52 1.06
C GLY A 44 -6.40 -19.24 2.15
N GLN A 45 -6.67 -20.26 2.94
CA GLN A 45 -7.61 -20.23 4.06
C GLN A 45 -6.87 -20.00 5.38
N ALA A 46 -7.59 -19.66 6.45
CA ALA A 46 -7.00 -19.39 7.76
C ALA A 46 -6.11 -20.54 8.31
N ASN A 47 -6.44 -21.78 7.99
CA ASN A 47 -5.75 -22.96 8.52
C ASN A 47 -4.69 -23.55 7.57
N ALA A 48 -4.68 -23.12 6.30
CA ALA A 48 -3.80 -23.66 5.27
C ALA A 48 -3.71 -22.70 4.09
N GLY A 49 -2.49 -22.48 3.63
CA GLY A 49 -2.23 -21.66 2.47
C GLY A 49 -0.74 -21.59 2.17
N HIS A 50 -0.42 -20.75 1.20
CA HIS A 50 0.93 -20.53 0.71
C HIS A 50 1.42 -19.15 1.09
N TYR A 51 2.70 -19.03 1.41
CA TYR A 51 3.30 -17.80 1.88
C TYR A 51 4.47 -17.40 0.98
N TRP A 52 4.55 -16.11 0.67
CA TRP A 52 5.72 -15.52 0.01
C TRP A 52 5.96 -14.10 0.51
N ALA A 53 7.12 -13.54 0.18
CA ALA A 53 7.47 -12.18 0.56
C ALA A 53 7.87 -11.35 -0.65
N TYR A 54 7.46 -10.08 -0.64
CA TYR A 54 8.07 -9.03 -1.43
C TYR A 54 9.07 -8.29 -0.56
N ILE A 55 10.31 -8.15 -1.01
CA ILE A 55 11.35 -7.41 -0.30
C ILE A 55 11.98 -6.41 -1.25
N PHE A 56 12.16 -5.17 -0.80
CA PHE A 56 12.80 -4.13 -1.58
C PHE A 56 14.32 -4.28 -1.51
N ASP A 57 14.93 -4.60 -2.64
CA ASP A 57 16.38 -4.61 -2.81
C ASP A 57 16.86 -3.16 -3.00
N SER A 58 17.46 -2.61 -1.95
CA SER A 58 18.02 -1.26 -1.97
C SER A 58 19.25 -1.09 -2.87
N TYR A 59 19.98 -2.16 -3.19
CA TYR A 59 21.13 -2.08 -4.09
C TYR A 59 20.68 -1.97 -5.54
N GLN A 60 19.68 -2.76 -5.93
CA GLN A 60 19.10 -2.74 -7.27
C GLN A 60 17.94 -1.74 -7.43
N GLN A 61 17.53 -1.07 -6.36
CA GLN A 61 16.40 -0.15 -6.29
C GLN A 61 15.12 -0.75 -6.89
N ARG A 62 14.80 -1.99 -6.48
CA ARG A 62 13.65 -2.72 -7.03
C ARG A 62 13.02 -3.70 -6.04
N TRP A 63 11.77 -4.04 -6.32
CA TRP A 63 11.08 -5.12 -5.62
C TRP A 63 11.50 -6.49 -6.14
N MET A 64 11.66 -7.42 -5.20
CA MET A 64 12.00 -8.81 -5.44
C MET A 64 10.94 -9.69 -4.76
N LYS A 65 10.49 -10.74 -5.45
CA LYS A 65 9.53 -11.72 -4.95
C LYS A 65 10.30 -12.98 -4.53
N TYR A 66 10.18 -13.32 -3.25
CA TYR A 66 10.77 -14.49 -2.62
C TYR A 66 9.68 -15.52 -2.38
N ASN A 67 9.68 -16.55 -3.22
CA ASN A 67 8.68 -17.59 -3.22
C ASN A 67 9.37 -18.97 -3.19
N ASP A 68 9.61 -19.49 -1.98
CA ASP A 68 10.39 -20.69 -1.70
C ASP A 68 11.77 -20.67 -2.39
N ILE A 69 12.01 -21.61 -3.30
CA ILE A 69 13.24 -21.73 -4.09
C ILE A 69 13.36 -20.69 -5.21
N SER A 70 12.27 -19.97 -5.51
CA SER A 70 12.19 -19.03 -6.62
C SER A 70 12.32 -17.59 -6.12
N VAL A 71 13.41 -16.93 -6.54
CA VAL A 71 13.61 -15.50 -6.32
C VAL A 71 13.54 -14.78 -7.65
N THR A 72 12.52 -13.94 -7.83
CA THR A 72 12.27 -13.24 -9.09
C THR A 72 12.20 -11.73 -8.90
N LYS A 73 12.50 -11.00 -9.98
CA LYS A 73 12.27 -9.56 -10.04
C LYS A 73 10.77 -9.31 -10.08
N SER A 74 10.31 -8.28 -9.39
CA SER A 74 8.91 -7.86 -9.38
C SER A 74 8.79 -6.34 -9.51
N THR A 75 7.57 -5.86 -9.59
CA THR A 75 7.23 -4.43 -9.67
C THR A 75 6.29 -4.04 -8.54
N TRP A 76 6.13 -2.73 -8.32
CA TRP A 76 5.19 -2.22 -7.34
C TRP A 76 3.74 -2.66 -7.66
N GLU A 77 3.36 -2.65 -8.93
CA GLU A 77 2.02 -3.02 -9.38
C GLU A 77 1.71 -4.50 -9.15
N GLU A 78 2.71 -5.39 -9.27
CA GLU A 78 2.54 -6.80 -8.89
C GLU A 78 2.41 -6.97 -7.38
N LEU A 79 3.23 -6.28 -6.60
CA LEU A 79 3.13 -6.28 -5.14
C LEU A 79 1.75 -5.81 -4.69
N GLU A 80 1.27 -4.65 -5.16
CA GLU A 80 -0.03 -4.09 -4.79
C GLU A 80 -1.17 -5.04 -5.11
N ARG A 81 -1.18 -5.61 -6.32
CA ARG A 81 -2.22 -6.54 -6.77
C ARG A 81 -2.31 -7.77 -5.88
N ASP A 82 -1.18 -8.34 -5.49
CA ASP A 82 -1.15 -9.54 -4.64
C ASP A 82 -1.40 -9.21 -3.15
N SER A 83 -1.16 -7.96 -2.73
CA SER A 83 -1.13 -7.58 -1.30
C SER A 83 -2.40 -6.90 -0.81
N PHE A 84 -3.06 -6.06 -1.63
CA PHE A 84 -4.22 -5.28 -1.19
C PHE A 84 -5.45 -6.14 -0.90
N GLY A 85 -5.50 -7.35 -1.48
CA GLY A 85 -6.65 -8.23 -1.44
C GLY A 85 -7.66 -7.94 -2.54
N GLY A 86 -8.59 -8.88 -2.75
CA GLY A 86 -9.61 -8.79 -3.81
C GLY A 86 -9.15 -9.36 -5.16
N TYR A 87 -7.86 -9.66 -5.33
CA TYR A 87 -7.34 -10.42 -6.45
C TYR A 87 -6.80 -11.77 -5.97
N ARG A 88 -7.40 -12.87 -6.47
CA ARG A 88 -7.20 -14.24 -5.94
C ARG A 88 -7.54 -14.32 -4.44
N ASN A 89 -7.26 -15.46 -3.82
CA ASN A 89 -7.40 -15.66 -2.37
C ASN A 89 -6.14 -15.18 -1.61
N ALA A 90 -5.47 -14.13 -2.12
CA ALA A 90 -4.23 -13.60 -1.59
C ALA A 90 -4.44 -12.25 -0.89
N SER A 91 -3.77 -12.04 0.23
CA SER A 91 -3.70 -10.74 0.91
C SER A 91 -2.41 -10.62 1.73
N ALA A 92 -1.95 -9.38 1.93
CA ALA A 92 -0.86 -9.10 2.85
C ALA A 92 -1.30 -9.33 4.29
N TYR A 93 -0.49 -10.05 5.06
CA TYR A 93 -0.73 -10.25 6.49
C TYR A 93 0.30 -9.54 7.38
N CYS A 94 1.44 -9.12 6.82
CA CYS A 94 2.45 -8.36 7.54
C CYS A 94 3.14 -7.34 6.63
N LEU A 95 3.27 -6.10 7.12
CA LEU A 95 4.01 -5.02 6.48
C LEU A 95 5.18 -4.62 7.38
N MET A 96 6.39 -4.68 6.85
CA MET A 96 7.60 -4.29 7.56
C MET A 96 8.13 -2.99 6.98
N TYR A 97 8.16 -1.96 7.83
CA TYR A 97 8.73 -0.66 7.54
C TYR A 97 10.05 -0.50 8.27
N ILE A 98 10.97 0.25 7.66
CA ILE A 98 12.23 0.67 8.27
C ILE A 98 12.32 2.18 8.26
N ASN A 99 12.96 2.73 9.29
CA ASN A 99 13.21 4.16 9.39
C ASN A 99 13.99 4.60 8.14
N ASP A 100 13.51 5.62 7.44
CA ASP A 100 14.12 6.08 6.19
C ASP A 100 15.28 7.08 6.43
N LYS A 101 15.50 7.46 7.69
CA LYS A 101 16.65 8.29 8.09
C LYS A 101 17.91 7.49 8.45
N GLU A 102 17.80 6.17 8.56
CA GLU A 102 18.90 5.25 8.84
C GLU A 102 19.23 4.41 7.60
#